data_AF-A0AAU5GHL5-F1
#
_entry.id   AF-A0AAU5GHL5-F1
#
_cell.length_a   1.000
_cell.length_b   1.000
_cell.length_c   1.000
_cell.angle_alpha   90.00
_cell.angle_beta   90.00
_cell.angle_gamma   90.00
#
_symmetry.space_group_name_H-M   'P 1'
#
loop_
_entity.id
_entity.type
_entity.pdbx_description
1 polymer ?
#
loop_
_entity_poly.entity_id
_entity_poly.type
_entity_poly.pdbx_seq_one_letter_code
_entity_poly.pdbx_strand_id
1 'polypeptide(L)' 'MAQTRLDDRATVVRWDQRGCGRPERGAGPWTTERFVADLDAVRQHFALDRPVLLGHSWGAQLALSYAPAHPERVGGLV' A
#
# COMPACT_ATOMS: atom_id res chain seq x y z
N MET A 1 18.47 -23.32 -5.52
CA MET A 1 18.69 -21.88 -5.80
C MET A 1 18.09 -21.09 -4.66
N ALA A 2 18.85 -20.22 -3.98
CA ALA A 2 18.30 -19.40 -2.90
C ALA A 2 17.44 -18.29 -3.52
N GLN A 3 16.19 -18.15 -3.08
CA GLN A 3 15.27 -17.12 -3.56
C GLN A 3 15.56 -15.81 -2.82
N THR A 4 16.00 -14.78 -3.55
CA THR A 4 16.21 -13.42 -3.01
C THR A 4 14.90 -12.86 -2.47
N ARG A 5 14.92 -12.33 -1.25
CA ARG A 5 13.75 -11.66 -0.65
C ARG A 5 13.79 -10.16 -0.95
N LEU A 6 12.64 -9.50 -0.86
CA LEU A 6 12.56 -8.05 -1.07
C LEU A 6 13.27 -7.27 0.04
N ASP A 7 13.20 -7.78 1.27
CA ASP A 7 13.88 -7.25 2.45
C ASP A 7 15.42 -7.30 2.34
N ASP A 8 15.98 -8.13 1.45
CA ASP A 8 17.42 -8.13 1.16
C ASP A 8 17.84 -6.93 0.28
N ARG A 9 16.88 -6.22 -0.33
CA ARG A 9 17.13 -5.22 -1.38
C ARG A 9 16.49 -3.86 -1.11
N ALA A 10 15.48 -3.80 -0.24
CA ALA A 10 14.75 -2.58 0.05
C ALA A 10 14.16 -2.62 1.46
N THR A 11 13.92 -1.43 2.02
CA THR A 11 13.03 -1.31 3.18
C THR A 11 11.61 -1.64 2.74
N VAL A 12 11.04 -2.71 3.31
CA VAL A 12 9.71 -3.19 2.96
C VAL A 12 8.72 -2.81 4.05
N VAL A 13 7.73 -1.98 3.70
CA VAL A 13 6.58 -1.66 4.56
C VAL A 13 5.42 -2.56 4.18
N ARG A 14 4.92 -3.33 5.15
CA ARG A 14 3.70 -4.16 5.03
C ARG A 14 2.75 -3.77 6.15
N TRP A 15 1.46 -3.71 5.84
CA TRP A 15 0.43 -3.43 6.84
C TRP A 15 -0.82 -4.23 6.52
N ASP A 16 -1.62 -4.47 7.55
CA ASP A 16 -2.96 -5.01 7.40
C ASP A 16 -3.91 -3.87 7.00
N GLN A 17 -4.59 -4.01 5.85
CA GLN A 17 -5.62 -3.05 5.45
C GLN A 17 -6.82 -3.09 6.40
N ARG A 18 -7.63 -2.03 6.41
CA ARG A 18 -8.86 -1.99 7.21
C ARG A 18 -9.70 -3.25 7.01
N GLY A 19 -10.17 -3.83 8.12
CA GLY A 19 -10.98 -5.05 8.09
C GLY A 19 -10.18 -6.34 7.92
N CYS A 20 -8.86 -6.26 7.70
CA CYS A 20 -7.94 -7.40 7.67
C CYS A 20 -7.09 -7.46 8.94
N GLY A 21 -6.66 -8.67 9.32
CA GLY A 21 -5.83 -8.93 10.51
C GLY A 21 -6.55 -8.72 11.84
N ARG A 22 -7.04 -7.49 12.08
CA ARG A 22 -7.80 -7.03 13.24
C ARG A 22 -9.15 -6.44 12.81
N PRO A 23 -10.13 -7.29 12.45
CA PRO A 23 -11.37 -6.85 11.79
C PRO A 23 -12.19 -5.87 12.62
N GLU A 24 -12.07 -5.92 13.95
CA GLU A 24 -12.73 -4.99 14.87
C GLU A 24 -12.26 -3.52 14.70
N ARG A 25 -11.09 -3.31 14.11
CA ARG A 25 -10.49 -1.98 13.87
C ARG A 25 -10.86 -1.38 12.51
N GLY A 26 -11.70 -2.06 11.73
CA GLY A 26 -11.95 -1.71 10.33
C GLY A 26 -13.41 -1.83 9.92
N ALA A 27 -14.32 -1.28 10.72
CA ALA A 27 -15.71 -1.17 10.34
C ALA A 27 -15.87 -0.35 9.04
N GLY A 28 -16.84 -0.74 8.23
CA GLY A 28 -17.17 -0.11 6.96
C GLY A 28 -17.50 1.39 7.10
N PRO A 29 -17.68 2.09 5.96
CA PRO A 29 -17.75 1.51 4.62
C PRO A 29 -16.37 1.12 4.08
N TRP A 30 -16.34 0.07 3.26
CA TRP A 30 -15.17 -0.41 2.53
C TRP A 30 -15.27 0.08 1.09
N THR A 31 -14.77 1.30 0.84
CA THR A 31 -14.75 1.90 -0.50
C THR A 31 -13.31 2.09 -0.94
N THR A 32 -13.09 2.06 -2.26
CA THR A 32 -11.76 2.26 -2.85
C THR A 32 -11.09 3.55 -2.37
N GLU A 33 -11.84 4.64 -2.28
CA GLU A 33 -11.36 5.95 -1.83
C GLU A 33 -10.82 5.87 -0.40
N ARG A 34 -11.47 5.10 0.46
CA ARG A 34 -11.05 4.94 1.85
C ARG A 34 -9.79 4.09 1.96
N PHE A 35 -9.64 3.06 1.13
CA PHE A 35 -8.40 2.30 1.06
C PHE A 35 -7.24 3.13 0.47
N VAL A 36 -7.51 3.99 -0.52
CA VAL A 36 -6.53 4.95 -1.06
C VAL A 36 -6.08 5.93 0.03
N ALA A 37 -7.01 6.46 0.82
CA ALA A 37 -6.69 7.33 1.96
C ALA A 37 -5.85 6.60 3.03
N ASP A 38 -6.14 5.33 3.32
CA ASP A 38 -5.32 4.54 4.25
C ASP A 38 -3.90 4.33 3.73
N LEU A 39 -3.74 4.06 2.43
CA LEU A 39 -2.44 3.95 1.80
C LEU A 39 -1.64 5.26 1.93
N ASP A 40 -2.27 6.43 1.69
CA ASP A 40 -1.59 7.71 1.90
C ASP A 40 -1.24 7.91 3.38
N ALA A 41 -2.11 7.51 4.31
CA ALA A 41 -1.83 7.61 5.74
C ALA A 41 -0.64 6.74 6.17
N VAL A 42 -0.52 5.51 5.64
CA VAL A 42 0.65 4.65 5.87
C VAL A 42 1.91 5.30 5.29
N ARG A 43 1.83 5.82 4.06
CA ARG A 43 2.95 6.54 3.43
C ARG A 43 3.42 7.71 4.29
N GLN A 44 2.49 8.54 4.77
CA GLN A 44 2.79 9.70 5.62
C GLN A 44 3.36 9.28 6.98
N HIS A 45 2.80 8.25 7.62
CA HIS A 45 3.27 7.76 8.92
C HIS A 45 4.75 7.36 8.91
N PHE A 46 5.20 6.73 7.82
CA PHE A 46 6.59 6.34 7.61
C PHE A 46 7.43 7.38 6.85
N ALA A 47 6.89 8.59 6.61
CA ALA A 47 7.54 9.68 5.88
C ALA A 47 8.11 9.25 4.51
N LEU A 48 7.39 8.40 3.78
CA LEU A 48 7.80 7.92 2.46
C LEU A 48 7.46 8.96 1.39
N ASP A 49 8.45 9.54 0.74
CA ASP A 49 8.23 10.56 -0.30
C ASP A 49 7.59 9.97 -1.57
N ARG A 50 8.34 9.10 -2.27
CA ARG A 50 7.91 8.45 -3.52
C ARG A 50 8.19 6.94 -3.51
N PRO A 51 7.50 6.15 -2.67
CA PRO A 51 7.73 4.71 -2.61
C PRO A 51 7.36 4.00 -3.93
N VAL A 52 7.94 2.82 -4.14
CA VAL A 52 7.44 1.86 -5.13
C VAL A 52 6.29 1.09 -4.50
N LEU A 53 5.12 1.11 -5.14
CA LEU A 53 3.97 0.34 -4.69
C LEU A 53 4.00 -1.03 -5.35
N LEU A 54 4.04 -2.07 -4.52
CA LEU A 54 3.96 -3.47 -4.96
C LEU A 54 2.57 -4.00 -4.62
N GLY A 55 1.82 -4.44 -5.63
CA GLY A 55 0.43 -4.89 -5.47
C GLY A 55 0.14 -6.24 -6.13
N HIS A 56 -0.63 -7.09 -5.46
CA HIS A 56 -1.17 -8.32 -6.03
C HIS A 56 -2.68 -8.42 -5.78
N SER A 57 -3.45 -8.86 -6.78
CA SER A 57 -4.92 -8.95 -6.69
C SER A 57 -5.53 -7.60 -6.25
N TRP A 58 -6.29 -7.56 -5.16
CA TRP A 58 -6.82 -6.31 -4.59
C TRP A 58 -5.72 -5.26 -4.35
N GLY A 59 -4.53 -5.67 -3.91
CA GLY A 59 -3.40 -4.75 -3.73
C GLY A 59 -2.95 -4.08 -5.03
N ALA A 60 -3.04 -4.79 -6.16
CA ALA A 60 -2.74 -4.21 -7.48
C ALA A 60 -3.80 -3.17 -7.88
N GLN A 61 -5.09 -3.49 -7.67
CA GLN A 61 -6.16 -2.53 -7.92
C GLN A 61 -6.06 -1.29 -7.02
N LEU A 62 -5.68 -1.46 -5.76
CA LEU A 62 -5.44 -0.35 -4.84
C LEU A 62 -4.28 0.54 -5.31
N ALA A 63 -3.16 -0.06 -5.71
CA ALA A 63 -2.02 0.68 -6.24
C ALA A 63 -2.39 1.45 -7.53
N LEU A 64 -3.15 0.83 -8.43
CA LEU A 64 -3.67 1.45 -9.65
C LEU A 64 -4.72 2.53 -9.40
N SER A 65 -5.38 2.52 -8.26
CA SER A 65 -6.30 3.59 -7.85
C SER A 65 -5.56 4.77 -7.21
N TYR A 66 -4.51 4.49 -6.43
CA TYR A 66 -3.72 5.50 -5.73
C TYR A 66 -2.80 6.28 -6.68
N ALA A 67 -2.07 5.60 -7.57
CA ALA A 67 -1.07 6.23 -8.42
C ALA A 67 -1.61 7.35 -9.32
N PRO A 68 -2.73 7.21 -10.04
CA PRO A 68 -3.28 8.32 -10.83
C PRO A 68 -3.87 9.44 -9.96
N ALA A 69 -4.31 9.14 -8.73
CA ALA A 69 -4.80 10.15 -7.80
C ALA A 69 -3.66 10.96 -7.15
N HIS A 70 -2.45 10.39 -7.06
CA HIS A 70 -1.28 10.97 -6.41
C HIS A 70 0.03 10.72 -7.19
N PRO A 71 0.12 11.12 -8.47
CA PRO A 71 1.23 10.76 -9.35
C PRO A 71 2.59 11.27 -8.85
N GLU A 72 2.60 12.39 -8.13
CA GLU A 72 3.81 12.98 -7.53
C GLU A 72 4.35 12.17 -6.35
N ARG A 73 3.55 11.27 -5.76
CA ARG A 73 3.88 10.52 -4.53
C ARG A 73 4.25 9.07 -4.81
N VAL A 74 4.47 8.69 -6.07
CA VAL A 74 4.78 7.31 -6.47
C VAL A 74 6.10 7.29 -7.25
N GLY A 75 7.00 6.39 -6.84
CA GLY A 75 8.28 6.14 -7.50
C GLY A 75 8.21 5.03 -8.56
N GLY A 76 7.24 4.12 -8.44
CA GLY A 76 6.97 3.05 -9.38
C GLY A 76 5.80 2.16 -8.95
N LEU A 77 5.33 1.32 -9.88
CA LEU A 77 4.29 0.31 -9.64
C LEU A 77 4.83 -1.06 -10.08
N VAL A 78 4.61 -2.08 -9.25
CA VAL A 78 4.95 -3.48 -9.53
C VAL A 78 3.76 -4.37 -9.20
#